data_AF-A0A7S2BB08-F1
#
_entry.id   AF-A0A7S2BB08-F1
#
_cell.length_a   1.000
_cell.length_b   1.000
_cell.length_c   1.000
_cell.angle_alpha   90.00
_cell.angle_beta   90.00
_cell.angle_gamma   90.00
#
_symmetry.space_group_name_H-M   'P 1'
#
loop_
_entity.id
_entity.type
_entity.pdbx_description
1 polymer ?
#
loop_
_entity_poly.entity_id
_entity_poly.type
_entity_poly.pdbx_seq_one_letter_code
_entity_poly.pdbx_strand_id
1 'polypeptide(L)'
;STFNSLHDFDIPYDELIFGKPEADVYVGHRAVNSLIDTIQEVGWFVDPAPIVKGLTGAVAPRDFNTVRPVSDTHVYKSGPREVMAGEVYWYRNIPQPLVDLFPELSRFEDYNNEEGDVVSLVMSRVQGITFSQLLTNSAVTKGRLQRLLDGLQRVHDCPPSPPAVHSPSSSPSSPSYTPLGSASVEVEAPGDSG
;
A
#
# COMPACT_ATOMS: atom_id res chain seq x y z
N SER A 1 29.53 0.53 -39.89
CA SER A 1 29.64 0.69 -38.43
C SER A 1 28.41 1.43 -37.91
N THR A 2 28.13 1.45 -36.61
CA THR A 2 26.97 2.15 -36.01
C THR A 2 26.89 3.62 -36.46
N PHE A 3 28.03 4.29 -36.59
CA PHE A 3 28.10 5.66 -37.09
C PHE A 3 27.58 5.81 -38.53
N ASN A 4 27.93 4.88 -39.42
CA ASN A 4 27.41 4.92 -40.80
C ASN A 4 25.89 4.73 -40.80
N SER A 5 25.35 3.84 -39.96
CA SER A 5 23.90 3.63 -39.87
C SER A 5 23.16 4.86 -39.35
N LEU A 6 23.67 5.53 -38.32
CA LEU A 6 23.06 6.77 -37.81
C LEU A 6 23.05 7.88 -38.88
N HIS A 7 24.14 7.97 -39.65
CA HIS A 7 24.24 8.89 -40.78
C HIS A 7 23.26 8.53 -41.91
N ASP A 8 23.17 7.25 -42.29
CA ASP A 8 22.30 6.78 -43.38
C ASP A 8 20.80 6.94 -43.06
N PHE A 9 20.43 6.96 -41.78
CA PHE A 9 19.06 7.15 -41.31
C PHE A 9 18.74 8.56 -40.79
N ASP A 10 19.67 9.51 -40.92
CA ASP A 10 19.52 10.90 -40.45
C ASP A 10 19.06 10.99 -38.98
N ILE A 11 19.63 10.14 -38.12
CA ILE A 11 19.31 10.11 -36.69
C ILE A 11 20.27 11.05 -35.95
N PRO A 12 19.80 12.19 -35.42
CA PRO A 12 20.67 13.12 -34.69
C PRO A 12 21.10 12.53 -33.34
N TYR A 13 22.34 12.80 -32.94
CA TYR A 13 22.86 12.44 -31.63
C TYR A 13 23.89 13.48 -31.18
N ASP A 14 23.85 13.84 -29.89
CA ASP A 14 24.83 14.74 -29.27
C ASP A 14 25.98 13.97 -28.62
N GLU A 15 25.68 12.81 -28.01
CA GLU A 15 26.65 11.89 -27.41
C GLU A 15 26.17 10.44 -27.56
N LEU A 16 27.08 9.53 -27.88
CA LEU A 16 26.82 8.09 -27.92
C LEU A 16 27.65 7.39 -26.85
N ILE A 17 26.99 6.99 -25.76
CA ILE A 17 27.64 6.26 -24.67
C ILE A 17 27.67 4.78 -25.04
N PHE A 18 28.85 4.33 -25.49
CA PHE A 18 29.11 2.91 -25.74
C PHE A 18 29.76 2.28 -24.50
N GLY A 19 29.04 1.36 -23.87
CA GLY A 19 29.51 0.64 -22.69
C GLY A 19 28.34 -0.03 -22.00
N LYS A 20 28.61 -1.10 -21.25
CA LYS A 20 27.61 -1.61 -20.31
C LYS A 20 27.62 -0.72 -19.05
N PRO A 21 26.46 -0.41 -18.45
CA PRO A 21 26.40 0.37 -17.22
C PRO A 21 27.14 -0.35 -16.10
N GLU A 22 27.79 0.42 -15.21
CA GLU A 22 28.52 -0.14 -14.07
C GLU A 22 27.63 -1.08 -13.25
N ALA A 23 28.07 -2.32 -13.06
CA ALA A 23 27.34 -3.36 -12.35
C ALA A 23 28.34 -4.30 -11.67
N ASP A 24 27.99 -4.80 -10.49
CA ASP A 24 28.86 -5.69 -9.71
C ASP A 24 29.05 -7.05 -10.41
N VAL A 25 28.04 -7.52 -11.16
CA VAL A 25 28.10 -8.77 -11.94
C VAL A 25 27.33 -8.64 -13.25
N TYR A 26 27.93 -9.16 -14.33
CA TYR A 26 27.26 -9.32 -15.62
C TYR A 26 26.97 -10.79 -15.90
N VAL A 27 25.70 -11.10 -16.21
CA VAL A 27 25.30 -12.44 -16.69
C VAL A 27 24.81 -12.30 -18.14
N GLY A 28 25.68 -12.61 -19.10
CA GLY A 28 25.39 -12.45 -20.52
C GLY A 28 25.22 -10.99 -20.97
N HIS A 29 24.14 -10.70 -21.71
CA HIS A 29 23.80 -9.35 -22.19
C HIS A 29 22.99 -8.51 -21.18
N ARG A 30 22.78 -9.01 -19.95
CA ARG A 30 22.00 -8.34 -18.91
C ARG A 30 22.90 -8.02 -17.72
N ALA A 31 22.86 -6.77 -17.27
CA ALA A 31 23.45 -6.36 -16.01
C ALA A 31 22.46 -6.68 -14.88
N VAL A 32 22.95 -7.25 -13.79
CA VAL A 32 22.17 -7.45 -12.55
C VAL A 32 22.67 -6.42 -11.55
N ASN A 33 21.76 -5.61 -11.01
CA ASN A 33 22.08 -4.65 -9.97
C ASN A 33 22.02 -5.34 -8.61
N SER A 34 23.10 -5.30 -7.83
CA SER A 34 23.16 -5.92 -6.50
C SER A 34 22.42 -5.11 -5.41
N LEU A 35 22.10 -3.85 -5.70
CA LEU A 35 21.36 -2.95 -4.80
C LEU A 35 19.86 -3.26 -4.73
N ILE A 36 19.35 -4.11 -5.63
CA ILE A 36 17.97 -4.57 -5.63
C ILE A 36 17.90 -6.02 -5.16
N ASP A 37 16.88 -6.34 -4.37
CA ASP A 37 16.60 -7.70 -3.94
C ASP A 37 16.17 -8.55 -5.15
N THR A 38 17.16 -9.13 -5.82
CA THR A 38 16.97 -9.91 -7.04
C THR A 38 16.06 -11.11 -6.79
N ILE A 39 16.05 -11.67 -5.58
CA ILE A 39 15.22 -12.82 -5.17
C ILE A 39 13.74 -12.39 -5.16
N GLN A 40 13.45 -11.21 -4.63
CA GLN A 40 12.12 -10.62 -4.65
C GLN A 40 11.67 -10.31 -6.09
N GLU A 41 12.55 -9.74 -6.91
CA GLU A 41 12.25 -9.35 -8.30
C GLU A 41 12.04 -10.55 -9.23
N VAL A 42 12.83 -11.61 -9.07
CA VAL A 42 12.67 -12.84 -9.86
C VAL A 42 11.60 -13.77 -9.29
N GLY A 43 11.08 -13.52 -8.08
CA GLY A 43 10.09 -14.36 -7.43
C GLY A 43 10.60 -15.75 -7.04
N TRP A 44 11.92 -15.90 -6.90
CA TRP A 44 12.60 -17.16 -6.55
C TRP A 44 13.24 -17.02 -5.16
N PHE A 45 12.57 -17.52 -4.13
CA PHE A 45 13.12 -17.53 -2.77
C PHE A 45 14.09 -18.71 -2.60
N VAL A 46 15.37 -18.43 -2.32
CA VAL A 46 16.41 -19.46 -2.10
C VAL A 46 16.45 -19.96 -0.65
N ASP A 47 15.74 -19.34 0.29
CA ASP A 47 15.69 -19.85 1.67
C ASP A 47 14.25 -20.04 2.20
N PRO A 48 13.84 -21.27 2.55
CA PRO A 48 12.59 -21.56 3.21
C PRO A 48 12.72 -21.31 4.72
N ALA A 49 12.89 -20.06 5.14
CA ALA A 49 12.74 -19.68 6.55
C ALA A 49 11.53 -18.75 6.68
N PRO A 50 10.68 -19.03 7.68
CA PRO A 50 9.30 -19.41 7.42
C PRO A 50 8.58 -18.34 6.59
N ILE A 51 8.31 -18.65 5.31
CA ILE A 51 7.23 -18.03 4.54
C ILE A 51 6.05 -17.95 5.50
N VAL A 52 5.73 -16.74 5.97
CA VAL A 52 4.74 -16.40 7.00
C VAL A 52 4.11 -17.66 7.62
N LYS A 53 4.66 -18.18 8.73
CA LYS A 53 4.28 -19.51 9.31
C LYS A 53 2.78 -19.80 9.10
N GLY A 54 2.46 -20.74 8.22
CA GLY A 54 1.09 -21.11 7.85
C GLY A 54 0.59 -20.64 6.47
N LEU A 55 1.39 -19.90 5.68
CA LEU A 55 1.03 -19.45 4.33
C LEU A 55 1.99 -20.00 3.26
N THR A 56 1.84 -21.27 2.89
CA THR A 56 2.59 -21.86 1.78
C THR A 56 2.38 -21.08 0.48
N GLY A 57 3.48 -20.71 -0.18
CA GLY A 57 3.45 -19.99 -1.47
C GLY A 57 3.25 -18.48 -1.37
N ALA A 58 3.18 -17.91 -0.16
CA ALA A 58 3.11 -16.46 0.03
C ALA A 58 4.42 -15.74 -0.31
N VAL A 59 4.30 -14.47 -0.69
CA VAL A 59 5.42 -13.55 -0.88
C VAL A 59 5.69 -12.87 0.46
N ALA A 60 6.97 -12.78 0.84
CA ALA A 60 7.35 -12.06 2.06
C ALA A 60 6.90 -10.59 1.96
N PRO A 61 6.27 -10.04 3.02
CA PRO A 61 5.98 -8.60 3.05
C PRO A 61 7.29 -7.81 3.13
N ARG A 62 7.22 -6.51 2.79
CA ARG A 62 8.30 -5.57 3.09
C ARG A 62 8.50 -5.46 4.60
N ASP A 63 9.71 -5.16 5.05
CA ASP A 63 10.08 -5.19 6.48
C ASP A 63 9.20 -4.33 7.39
N PHE A 64 8.64 -3.24 6.86
CA PHE A 64 7.72 -2.35 7.58
C PHE A 64 6.27 -2.86 7.65
N ASN A 65 5.94 -3.96 6.97
CA ASN A 65 4.61 -4.57 6.94
C ASN A 65 4.65 -5.95 7.59
N THR A 66 3.67 -6.23 8.45
CA THR A 66 3.44 -7.57 8.99
C THR A 66 2.26 -8.21 8.26
N VAL A 67 2.44 -9.43 7.75
CA VAL A 67 1.35 -10.27 7.23
C VAL A 67 1.35 -11.58 7.99
N ARG A 68 0.19 -12.04 8.45
CA ARG A 68 0.02 -13.35 9.11
C ARG A 68 -1.35 -13.97 8.82
N PRO A 69 -1.47 -15.31 8.78
CA PRO A 69 -2.78 -15.95 8.71
C PRO A 69 -3.57 -15.69 9.99
N VAL A 70 -4.86 -15.40 9.84
CA VAL A 70 -5.83 -15.40 10.96
C VAL A 70 -6.59 -16.73 10.96
N SER A 71 -6.89 -17.24 9.77
CA SER A 71 -7.52 -18.53 9.52
C SER A 71 -7.10 -19.05 8.15
N ASP A 72 -7.63 -20.20 7.73
CA ASP A 72 -7.40 -20.74 6.38
C ASP A 72 -7.95 -19.82 5.27
N THR A 73 -8.92 -18.97 5.60
CA THR A 73 -9.64 -18.10 4.67
C THR A 73 -9.31 -16.63 4.81
N HIS A 74 -8.55 -16.23 5.83
CA HIS A 74 -8.26 -14.82 6.12
C HIS A 74 -6.82 -14.56 6.51
N VAL A 75 -6.33 -13.39 6.11
CA VAL A 75 -5.01 -12.87 6.48
C VAL A 75 -5.17 -11.54 7.20
N TYR A 76 -4.26 -11.31 8.14
CA TYR A 76 -4.07 -10.05 8.82
C TYR A 76 -2.87 -9.34 8.21
N LYS A 77 -3.01 -8.05 7.95
CA LYS A 77 -1.95 -7.16 7.49
C LYS A 77 -1.90 -5.91 8.37
N SER A 78 -0.71 -5.50 8.81
CA SER A 78 -0.51 -4.26 9.56
C SER A 78 0.79 -3.56 9.19
N GLY A 79 0.84 -2.26 9.48
CA GLY A 79 2.01 -1.40 9.23
C GLY A 79 1.74 0.05 9.64
N PRO A 80 2.74 0.93 9.50
CA PRO A 80 2.60 2.36 9.80
C PRO A 80 1.48 3.01 8.97
N ARG A 81 0.74 3.94 9.58
CA ARG A 81 -0.39 4.61 8.92
C ARG A 81 0.03 5.33 7.64
N GLU A 82 1.18 6.03 7.62
CA GLU A 82 1.63 6.73 6.41
C GLU A 82 1.93 5.78 5.25
N VAL A 83 2.38 4.56 5.54
CA VAL A 83 2.66 3.52 4.55
C VAL A 83 1.37 2.89 4.04
N MET A 84 0.41 2.64 4.94
CA MET A 84 -0.84 1.95 4.60
C MET A 84 -1.94 2.87 4.07
N ALA A 85 -1.78 4.19 4.12
CA ALA A 85 -2.82 5.16 3.76
C ALA A 85 -3.47 4.90 2.39
N GLY A 86 -2.66 4.60 1.37
CA GLY A 86 -3.15 4.30 0.02
C GLY A 86 -3.96 3.00 -0.05
N GLU A 87 -3.55 1.96 0.67
CA GLU A 87 -4.25 0.69 0.73
C GLU A 87 -5.56 0.80 1.50
N VAL A 88 -5.57 1.55 2.61
CA VAL A 88 -6.80 1.87 3.35
C VAL A 88 -7.77 2.64 2.47
N TYR A 89 -7.29 3.65 1.76
CA TYR A 89 -8.12 4.40 0.83
C TYR A 89 -8.69 3.49 -0.25
N TRP A 90 -7.87 2.62 -0.82
CA TRP A 90 -8.31 1.66 -1.85
C TRP A 90 -9.45 0.80 -1.34
N TYR A 91 -9.28 0.06 -0.24
CA TYR A 91 -10.31 -0.83 0.27
C TYR A 91 -11.60 -0.13 0.70
N ARG A 92 -11.54 1.15 1.12
CA ARG A 92 -12.73 1.96 1.43
C ARG A 92 -13.48 2.43 0.19
N ASN A 93 -12.84 2.47 -0.98
CA ASN A 93 -13.35 3.12 -2.17
C ASN A 93 -13.29 2.24 -3.43
N ILE A 94 -13.11 0.91 -3.30
CA ILE A 94 -13.04 0.00 -4.45
C ILE A 94 -14.30 0.19 -5.30
N PRO A 95 -14.17 0.53 -6.59
CA PRO A 95 -15.31 0.59 -7.48
C PRO A 95 -16.00 -0.77 -7.58
N GLN A 96 -17.34 -0.79 -7.55
CA GLN A 96 -18.12 -2.03 -7.63
C GLN A 96 -17.69 -2.99 -8.77
N PRO A 97 -17.34 -2.51 -9.99
CA PRO A 97 -16.87 -3.37 -11.07
C PRO A 97 -15.50 -4.03 -10.83
N LEU A 98 -14.78 -3.69 -9.77
CA LEU A 98 -13.44 -4.21 -9.47
C LEU A 98 -13.39 -5.05 -8.19
N VAL A 99 -14.45 -5.08 -7.38
CA VAL A 99 -14.44 -5.74 -6.05
C VAL A 99 -14.04 -7.21 -6.13
N ASP A 100 -14.42 -7.92 -7.20
CA ASP A 100 -14.08 -9.34 -7.41
C ASP A 100 -12.59 -9.60 -7.71
N LEU A 101 -11.83 -8.57 -8.09
CA LEU A 101 -10.40 -8.69 -8.40
C LEU A 101 -9.51 -8.61 -7.15
N PHE A 102 -10.04 -8.17 -6.01
CA PHE A 102 -9.28 -7.91 -4.80
C PHE A 102 -9.80 -8.73 -3.62
N PRO A 103 -8.97 -8.95 -2.58
CA PRO A 103 -9.44 -9.50 -1.32
C PRO A 103 -10.64 -8.75 -0.75
N GLU A 104 -11.53 -9.45 -0.05
CA GLU A 104 -12.62 -8.83 0.69
C GLU A 104 -12.09 -8.34 2.04
N LEU A 105 -12.31 -7.06 2.36
CA LEU A 105 -11.96 -6.51 3.67
C LEU A 105 -13.06 -6.82 4.69
N SER A 106 -12.74 -7.59 5.73
CA SER A 106 -13.69 -7.96 6.78
C SER A 106 -13.54 -7.14 8.05
N ARG A 107 -12.33 -6.64 8.36
CA ARG A 107 -12.10 -5.80 9.54
C ARG A 107 -11.03 -4.75 9.27
N PHE A 108 -11.25 -3.56 9.82
CA PHE A 108 -10.31 -2.45 9.82
C PHE A 108 -10.13 -1.95 11.25
N GLU A 109 -8.89 -1.75 11.66
CA GLU A 109 -8.54 -1.15 12.94
C GLU A 109 -7.47 -0.08 12.74
N ASP A 110 -7.66 1.03 13.42
CA ASP A 110 -6.75 2.16 13.41
C ASP A 110 -6.50 2.55 14.86
N TYR A 111 -5.27 2.37 15.31
CA TYR A 111 -4.91 2.61 16.70
C TYR A 111 -3.55 3.30 16.79
N ASN A 112 -3.47 4.21 17.74
CA ASN A 112 -2.24 4.88 18.11
C ASN A 112 -1.63 4.11 19.28
N ASN A 113 -0.38 3.68 19.14
CA ASN A 113 0.39 3.08 20.21
C ASN A 113 1.61 3.96 20.54
N GLU A 114 2.36 3.60 21.58
CA GLU A 114 3.57 4.35 22.00
C GLU A 114 4.65 4.40 20.91
N GLU A 115 4.58 3.53 19.91
CA GLU A 115 5.51 3.41 18.78
C GLU A 115 5.04 4.16 17.52
N GLY A 116 3.80 4.66 17.48
CA GLY A 116 3.24 5.45 16.40
C GLY A 116 1.81 5.10 16.00
N ASP A 117 1.35 5.71 14.91
CA ASP A 117 0.05 5.40 14.30
C ASP A 117 0.15 4.11 13.48
N VAL A 118 -0.59 3.08 13.87
CA VAL A 118 -0.61 1.77 13.20
C VAL A 118 -1.99 1.47 12.67
N VAL A 119 -2.02 0.96 11.43
CA VAL A 119 -3.25 0.46 10.81
C VAL A 119 -3.16 -1.05 10.70
N SER A 120 -4.31 -1.72 10.85
CA SER A 120 -4.44 -3.12 10.50
C SER A 120 -5.72 -3.46 9.75
N LEU A 121 -5.60 -4.46 8.89
CA LEU A 121 -6.61 -4.96 7.97
C LEU A 121 -6.73 -6.47 8.14
N VAL A 122 -7.95 -6.98 8.27
CA VAL A 122 -8.25 -8.41 8.09
C VAL A 122 -8.99 -8.56 6.77
N MET A 123 -8.46 -9.40 5.90
CA MET A 123 -8.98 -9.57 4.54
C MET A 123 -9.02 -11.04 4.12
N SER A 124 -9.83 -11.37 3.12
CA SER A 124 -9.91 -12.72 2.60
C SER A 124 -8.58 -13.17 1.97
N ARG A 125 -8.26 -14.45 2.12
CA ARG A 125 -7.07 -15.07 1.54
C ARG A 125 -7.33 -15.43 0.09
N VAL A 126 -6.52 -14.90 -0.82
CA VAL A 126 -6.53 -15.31 -2.23
C VAL A 126 -5.90 -16.70 -2.35
N GLN A 127 -6.69 -17.68 -2.78
CA GLN A 127 -6.23 -19.04 -3.03
C GLN A 127 -5.64 -19.13 -4.44
N GLY A 128 -4.33 -19.36 -4.53
CA GLY A 128 -3.67 -19.46 -5.82
C GLY A 128 -2.16 -19.47 -5.73
N ILE A 129 -1.53 -19.51 -6.91
CA ILE A 129 -0.08 -19.40 -7.10
C ILE A 129 0.16 -18.01 -7.69
N THR A 130 1.22 -17.34 -7.25
CA THR A 130 1.55 -16.00 -7.76
C THR A 130 1.92 -16.04 -9.24
N PHE A 131 1.70 -14.94 -9.96
CA PHE A 131 2.09 -14.89 -11.38
C PHE A 131 3.61 -15.00 -11.56
N SER A 132 4.42 -14.48 -10.62
CA SER A 132 5.87 -14.66 -10.62
C SER A 132 6.27 -16.14 -10.52
N GLN A 133 5.64 -16.91 -9.63
CA GLN A 133 5.85 -18.37 -9.57
C GLN A 133 5.43 -19.06 -10.86
N LEU A 134 4.34 -18.62 -11.52
CA LEU A 134 3.97 -19.17 -12.82
C LEU A 134 5.02 -18.85 -13.89
N LEU A 135 5.56 -17.64 -13.89
CA LEU A 135 6.56 -17.18 -14.85
C LEU A 135 7.89 -17.94 -14.69
N THR A 136 8.41 -18.03 -13.48
CA THR A 136 9.68 -18.71 -13.20
C THR A 136 9.64 -20.21 -13.51
N ASN A 137 8.48 -20.84 -13.27
CA ASN A 137 8.30 -22.26 -13.56
C ASN A 137 7.85 -22.54 -15.00
N SER A 138 7.89 -21.53 -15.89
CA SER A 138 7.42 -21.66 -17.28
C SER A 138 5.99 -22.21 -17.41
N ALA A 139 5.15 -21.91 -16.40
CA ALA A 139 3.77 -22.36 -16.27
C ALA A 139 2.75 -21.30 -16.71
N VAL A 140 3.19 -20.19 -17.30
CA VAL A 140 2.30 -19.19 -17.89
C VAL A 140 1.71 -19.76 -19.19
N THR A 141 0.39 -19.86 -19.23
CA THR A 141 -0.35 -20.22 -20.45
C THR A 141 -0.97 -18.97 -21.07
N LYS A 142 -1.28 -19.02 -22.38
CA LYS A 142 -2.01 -17.94 -23.06
C LYS A 142 -3.25 -17.50 -22.28
N GLY A 143 -4.05 -18.45 -21.80
CA GLY A 143 -5.26 -18.16 -21.02
C GLY A 143 -4.99 -17.49 -19.67
N ARG A 144 -3.91 -17.85 -18.97
CA ARG A 144 -3.52 -17.21 -17.70
C ARG A 144 -3.03 -15.78 -17.91
N LEU A 145 -2.23 -15.56 -18.94
CA LEU A 145 -1.77 -14.22 -19.32
C LEU A 145 -2.96 -13.34 -19.75
N GLN A 146 -3.87 -13.88 -20.56
CA GLN A 146 -5.05 -13.15 -21.00
C GLN A 146 -5.91 -12.70 -19.81
N ARG A 147 -6.17 -13.57 -18.82
CA ARG A 147 -6.90 -13.18 -17.59
C ARG A 147 -6.21 -12.06 -16.81
N LEU A 148 -4.88 -12.07 -16.72
CA LEU A 148 -4.13 -10.99 -16.07
C LEU A 148 -4.34 -9.66 -16.82
N LEU A 149 -4.21 -9.69 -18.15
CA LEU A 149 -4.38 -8.51 -19.00
C LEU A 149 -5.82 -7.99 -18.98
N ASP A 150 -6.82 -8.88 -18.99
CA ASP A 150 -8.23 -8.52 -18.88
C ASP A 150 -8.52 -7.86 -17.53
N GLY A 151 -7.96 -8.39 -16.44
CA GLY A 151 -8.06 -7.78 -15.11
C GLY A 151 -7.41 -6.39 -15.04
N LEU A 152 -6.23 -6.23 -15.65
CA LEU A 152 -5.54 -4.94 -15.72
C LEU A 152 -6.32 -3.93 -16.56
N GLN A 153 -6.87 -4.35 -17.70
CA GLN A 153 -7.71 -3.53 -18.54
C GLN A 153 -8.94 -3.04 -17.77
N ARG A 154 -9.61 -3.91 -17.00
CA ARG A 154 -10.73 -3.52 -16.13
C ARG A 154 -10.33 -2.44 -15.13
N VAL A 155 -9.16 -2.56 -14.51
CA VAL A 155 -8.67 -1.55 -13.55
C VAL A 155 -8.42 -0.21 -14.24
N HIS A 156 -7.81 -0.20 -15.43
CA HIS A 156 -7.52 1.02 -16.18
C HIS A 156 -8.76 1.69 -16.79
N ASP A 157 -9.76 0.90 -17.21
CA ASP A 157 -11.00 1.42 -17.79
C ASP A 157 -12.01 1.86 -16.73
N CYS A 158 -11.79 1.49 -15.47
CA CYS A 158 -12.67 1.88 -14.39
C CYS A 158 -12.53 3.39 -14.14
N PRO A 159 -13.61 4.18 -14.29
CA PRO A 159 -13.54 5.61 -14.01
C PRO A 159 -13.20 5.83 -12.53
N PRO A 160 -12.51 6.94 -12.21
CA PRO A 160 -12.22 7.29 -10.83
C PRO A 160 -13.55 7.42 -10.06
N SER A 161 -13.61 6.82 -8.87
CA SER A 161 -14.76 7.03 -8.01
C SER A 161 -14.89 8.52 -7.69
N PRO A 162 -16.11 9.10 -7.73
CA PRO A 162 -16.29 10.47 -7.28
C PRO A 162 -15.82 10.57 -5.83
N PRO A 163 -15.13 11.66 -5.44
CA PRO A 163 -14.69 11.84 -4.06
C PRO A 163 -15.90 11.68 -3.15
N ALA A 164 -15.77 10.83 -2.13
CA ALA A 164 -16.81 10.64 -1.13
C ALA A 164 -17.24 12.02 -0.63
N VAL A 165 -18.50 12.38 -0.89
CA VAL A 165 -19.09 13.62 -0.38
C VAL A 165 -19.04 13.49 1.14
N HIS A 166 -18.11 14.19 1.78
CA HIS A 166 -18.18 14.44 3.21
C HIS A 166 -19.45 15.26 3.44
N SER A 167 -20.56 14.59 3.69
CA SER A 167 -21.73 15.21 4.30
C SER A 167 -21.26 15.77 5.64
N PRO A 168 -21.29 17.09 5.88
CA PRO A 168 -21.01 17.62 7.21
C PRO A 168 -22.20 17.23 8.10
N SER A 169 -22.15 16.06 8.74
CA SER A 169 -23.14 15.69 9.74
C SER A 169 -22.81 16.35 11.07
N SER A 170 -23.80 17.07 11.59
CA SER A 170 -23.98 17.55 12.97
C SER A 170 -23.02 18.62 13.48
N SER A 171 -23.50 19.86 13.35
CA SER A 171 -23.51 20.93 14.36
C SER A 171 -22.93 20.59 15.74
N PRO A 172 -22.00 21.40 16.29
CA PRO A 172 -21.55 21.26 17.67
C PRO A 172 -22.69 21.64 18.63
N SER A 173 -22.99 20.74 19.55
CA SER A 173 -23.82 21.02 20.72
C SER A 173 -23.19 22.13 21.55
N SER A 174 -23.91 23.23 21.72
CA SER A 174 -23.56 24.31 22.64
C SER A 174 -23.37 23.76 24.05
N PRO A 175 -22.30 24.14 24.79
CA PRO A 175 -22.21 23.81 26.21
C PRO A 175 -23.30 24.58 26.96
N SER A 176 -24.09 23.86 27.75
CA SER A 176 -25.06 24.41 28.69
C SER A 176 -24.34 25.25 29.74
N TYR A 177 -24.54 26.57 29.70
CA TYR A 177 -24.11 27.49 30.74
C TYR A 177 -25.10 27.44 31.91
N THR A 178 -24.66 26.94 33.06
CA THR A 178 -25.33 27.13 34.35
C THR A 178 -24.91 28.49 34.93
N PRO A 179 -25.83 29.41 35.25
CA PRO A 179 -25.45 30.68 35.87
C PRO A 179 -24.99 30.44 37.31
N LEU A 180 -23.81 30.95 37.64
CA LEU A 180 -23.29 30.99 39.00
C LEU A 180 -24.14 31.94 39.84
N GLY A 181 -24.66 31.45 40.96
CA GLY A 181 -25.54 32.18 41.86
C GLY A 181 -24.93 33.49 42.37
N SER A 182 -25.77 34.51 42.39
CA SER A 182 -25.56 35.82 43.00
C SER A 182 -25.25 35.69 44.49
N ALA A 183 -24.03 36.02 44.89
CA ALA A 183 -23.67 36.32 46.28
C ALA A 183 -23.58 37.83 46.44
N SER A 184 -24.51 38.39 47.22
CA SER A 184 -24.54 39.78 47.66
C SER A 184 -23.32 40.06 48.53
N VAL A 185 -22.58 41.12 48.20
CA VAL A 185 -21.53 41.68 49.05
C VAL A 185 -22.18 42.75 49.93
N GLU A 186 -22.27 42.48 51.24
CA GLU A 186 -22.59 43.49 52.24
C GLU A 186 -21.42 44.46 52.39
N VAL A 187 -21.75 45.75 52.43
CA VAL A 187 -20.82 46.88 52.57
C VAL A 187 -20.74 47.24 54.05
N GLU A 188 -19.57 47.08 54.66
CA GLU A 188 -19.29 47.58 56.01
C GLU A 188 -18.51 48.91 55.92
N ALA A 189 -19.03 49.95 56.56
CA ALA A 189 -18.49 51.31 56.56
C ALA A 189 -17.38 51.49 57.62
N PRO A 190 -16.44 52.44 57.46
CA PRO A 190 -15.29 52.59 58.34
C PRO A 190 -15.66 53.30 59.65
N GLY A 191 -15.33 52.66 60.78
CA GLY A 191 -15.40 53.23 62.11
C GLY A 191 -14.14 54.04 62.45
N ASP A 192 -14.38 55.28 62.83
CA ASP A 192 -13.44 56.35 63.20
C ASP A 192 -12.65 56.02 64.48
N SER A 193 -11.40 56.49 64.54
CA SER A 193 -10.51 56.32 65.70
C SER A 193 -10.51 57.60 66.54
N GLY A 194 -10.99 57.50 67.78
CA GLY A 194 -10.87 58.51 68.83
C GLY A 194 -10.69 57.85 70.19
#